data_AF-A0A969GAM1-F1
#
_entry.id   AF-A0A969GAM1-F1
#
_cell.length_a   1.000
_cell.length_b   1.000
_cell.length_c   1.000
_cell.angle_alpha   90.00
_cell.angle_beta   90.00
_cell.angle_gamma   90.00
#
_symmetry.space_group_name_H-M   'P 1'
#
loop_
_entity.id
_entity.type
_entity.pdbx_description
1 polymer ?
#
loop_
_entity_poly.entity_id
_entity_poly.type
_entity_poly.pdbx_seq_one_letter_code
_entity_poly.pdbx_strand_id
1 'polypeptide(L)'
;MPPEECQPVKEQLALSQNPDEVAIKTINADLIAGYTLLRDISNKPALLMKVTLERRIYKQGQRALQLLLVSLLLVGVIFSVAIILLLEKVILSRLIGLSSDVKQIGTANDLSLRVKVLSKDELSTLAITINSMLDTIEEASLQLVEEQKKRKICY
;
A
#
# COMPACT_ATOMS: atom_id res chain seq x y z
N MET A 1 -50.27 -8.24 -9.38
CA MET A 1 -49.33 -7.14 -9.06
C MET A 1 -49.88 -6.43 -7.83
N PRO A 2 -49.18 -6.42 -6.69
CA PRO A 2 -49.70 -5.83 -5.46
C PRO A 2 -49.85 -4.30 -5.63
N PRO A 3 -50.96 -3.71 -5.13
CA PRO A 3 -51.30 -2.30 -5.36
C PRO A 3 -50.31 -1.30 -4.74
N GLU A 4 -49.55 -1.70 -3.72
CA GLU A 4 -48.57 -0.87 -3.02
C GLU A 4 -47.34 -0.51 -3.87
N GLU A 5 -46.97 -1.33 -4.87
CA GLU A 5 -45.83 -1.03 -5.75
C GLU A 5 -46.15 0.00 -6.84
N CYS A 6 -47.43 0.12 -7.23
CA CYS A 6 -47.85 0.92 -8.39
C CYS A 6 -48.17 2.37 -8.05
N GLN A 7 -48.68 2.66 -6.84
CA GLN A 7 -49.07 4.01 -6.42
C GLN A 7 -47.95 5.06 -6.56
N PRO A 8 -46.74 4.86 -6.00
CA PRO A 8 -45.71 5.90 -6.03
C PRO A 8 -45.15 6.13 -7.45
N VAL A 9 -45.08 5.08 -8.27
CA VAL A 9 -44.57 5.18 -9.65
C VAL A 9 -45.59 5.82 -10.58
N LYS A 10 -46.88 5.55 -10.37
CA LYS A 10 -47.96 6.19 -11.12
C LYS A 10 -48.04 7.69 -10.83
N GLU A 11 -47.81 8.11 -9.59
CA GLU A 11 -47.74 9.53 -9.22
C GLU A 11 -46.55 10.24 -9.84
N GLN A 12 -45.35 9.64 -9.81
CA GLN A 12 -44.16 10.20 -10.46
C GLN A 12 -44.37 10.36 -11.98
N LEU A 13 -44.89 9.34 -12.65
CA LEU A 13 -45.15 9.38 -14.09
C LEU A 13 -46.33 10.28 -14.48
N ALA A 14 -47.27 10.54 -13.56
CA ALA A 14 -48.39 11.46 -13.79
C ALA A 14 -48.00 12.93 -13.63
N LEU A 15 -46.98 13.23 -12.81
CA LEU A 15 -46.41 14.57 -12.65
C LEU A 15 -45.45 14.96 -13.78
N SER A 16 -45.00 13.99 -14.56
CA SER A 16 -44.19 14.24 -15.74
C SER A 16 -45.02 14.77 -16.92
N GLN A 17 -44.51 15.84 -17.52
CA GLN A 17 -45.04 16.40 -18.78
C GLN A 17 -44.47 15.70 -20.03
N ASN A 18 -43.51 14.78 -19.88
CA ASN A 18 -42.91 14.07 -21.00
C ASN A 18 -43.65 12.75 -21.26
N PRO A 19 -44.28 12.56 -22.44
CA PRO A 19 -45.04 11.36 -22.75
C PRO A 19 -44.20 10.08 -22.80
N ASP A 20 -42.88 10.19 -23.00
CA ASP A 20 -41.95 9.05 -23.05
C ASP A 20 -41.20 8.83 -21.73
N GLU A 21 -41.66 9.41 -20.62
CA GLU A 21 -40.97 9.24 -19.35
C GLU A 21 -41.01 7.78 -18.89
N VAL A 22 -39.82 7.27 -18.56
CA VAL A 22 -39.61 5.92 -18.01
C VAL A 22 -39.09 6.05 -16.59
N ALA A 23 -39.87 5.59 -15.62
CA ALA A 23 -39.45 5.49 -14.24
C ALA A 23 -38.72 4.16 -14.02
N ILE A 24 -37.48 4.20 -13.54
CA ILE A 24 -36.68 3.00 -13.27
C ILE A 24 -36.62 2.79 -11.75
N LYS A 25 -36.99 1.59 -11.30
CA LYS A 25 -36.94 1.20 -9.89
C LYS A 25 -36.21 -0.12 -9.72
N THR A 26 -35.30 -0.19 -8.76
CA THR A 26 -34.69 -1.45 -8.33
C THR A 26 -35.69 -2.26 -7.53
N ILE A 27 -36.02 -3.47 -7.98
CA ILE A 27 -36.88 -4.39 -7.25
C ILE A 27 -36.06 -5.11 -6.19
N ASN A 28 -34.90 -5.65 -6.58
CA ASN A 28 -33.97 -6.32 -5.66
C ASN A 28 -32.53 -6.31 -6.24
N ALA A 29 -31.66 -7.14 -5.65
CA ALA A 29 -30.27 -7.30 -6.10
C ALA A 29 -30.15 -7.82 -7.56
N ASP A 30 -31.20 -8.47 -8.07
CA ASP A 30 -31.18 -9.23 -9.31
C ASP A 30 -32.05 -8.64 -10.40
N LEU A 31 -33.04 -7.82 -10.04
CA LEU A 31 -34.06 -7.31 -10.94
C LEU A 31 -34.20 -5.79 -10.82
N ILE A 32 -34.31 -5.15 -11.98
CA ILE A 32 -34.80 -3.78 -12.13
C ILE A 32 -36.12 -3.81 -12.88
N ALA A 33 -37.01 -2.88 -12.58
CA ALA A 33 -38.20 -2.64 -13.38
C ALA A 33 -38.21 -1.22 -13.94
N GLY A 34 -38.53 -1.13 -15.23
CA GLY A 34 -38.92 0.11 -15.89
C GLY A 34 -40.44 0.19 -15.95
N TYR A 35 -40.97 1.38 -15.69
CA TYR A 35 -42.39 1.67 -15.75
C TYR A 35 -42.60 2.83 -16.71
N THR A 36 -43.61 2.73 -17.57
CA THR A 36 -44.02 3.82 -18.44
C THR A 36 -45.54 3.89 -18.53
N LEU A 37 -46.07 5.10 -18.67
CA LEU A 37 -47.50 5.36 -18.73
C LEU A 37 -47.91 5.55 -20.18
N LEU A 38 -48.54 4.54 -20.76
CA LEU A 38 -49.07 4.61 -22.12
C LEU A 38 -50.35 5.44 -22.14
N ARG A 39 -50.41 6.35 -23.12
CA ARG A 39 -51.53 7.24 -23.35
C ARG A 39 -52.33 6.77 -24.56
N ASP A 40 -53.65 6.94 -24.49
CA ASP A 40 -54.57 6.70 -25.60
C ASP A 40 -54.41 7.78 -26.69
N ILE A 41 -55.04 7.61 -27.86
CA ILE A 41 -55.08 8.57 -28.98
C ILE A 41 -55.56 9.97 -28.55
N SER A 42 -56.30 10.04 -27.44
CA SER A 42 -56.76 11.28 -26.80
C SER A 42 -55.74 11.89 -25.83
N ASN A 43 -54.50 11.38 -25.80
CA ASN A 43 -53.39 11.74 -24.90
C ASN A 43 -53.68 11.55 -23.39
N LYS A 44 -54.71 10.74 -23.06
CA LYS A 44 -55.10 10.41 -21.69
C LYS A 44 -54.39 9.14 -21.22
N PRO A 45 -53.90 9.08 -19.98
CA PRO A 45 -53.22 7.88 -19.46
C PRO A 45 -54.18 6.70 -19.41
N ALA A 46 -53.85 5.63 -20.13
CA ALA A 46 -54.72 4.47 -20.34
C ALA A 46 -54.15 3.19 -19.72
N LEU A 47 -52.82 3.00 -19.77
CA LEU A 47 -52.19 1.78 -19.29
C LEU A 47 -50.82 2.06 -18.65
N LEU A 48 -50.56 1.47 -17.49
CA LEU A 48 -49.22 1.47 -16.89
C LEU A 48 -48.51 0.18 -17.29
N MET A 49 -47.44 0.31 -18.08
CA MET A 49 -46.62 -0.83 -18.51
C MET A 49 -45.43 -1.00 -17.56
N LYS A 50 -45.17 -2.25 -17.13
CA LYS A 50 -44.00 -2.65 -16.35
C LYS A 50 -43.17 -3.63 -17.17
N VAL A 51 -41.89 -3.33 -17.34
CA VAL A 51 -40.89 -4.27 -17.90
C VAL A 51 -39.89 -4.58 -16.81
N THR A 52 -39.60 -5.87 -16.59
CA THR A 52 -38.61 -6.31 -15.59
C THR A 52 -37.40 -6.90 -16.30
N LEU A 53 -36.20 -6.44 -15.95
CA LEU A 53 -34.94 -6.86 -16.53
C LEU A 53 -34.00 -7.41 -15.45
N GLU A 54 -33.21 -8.40 -15.82
CA GLU A 54 -32.18 -8.96 -14.94
C GLU A 54 -30.92 -8.08 -14.90
N ARG A 55 -30.37 -7.86 -13.71
CA ARG A 55 -29.18 -7.05 -13.44
C ARG A 55 -27.87 -7.82 -13.71
N ARG A 56 -27.78 -8.49 -14.86
CA ARG A 56 -26.61 -9.32 -15.22
C ARG A 56 -25.30 -8.53 -15.24
N ILE A 57 -25.32 -7.32 -15.80
CA ILE A 57 -24.14 -6.42 -15.87
C ILE A 57 -23.67 -6.04 -14.46
N TYR A 58 -24.58 -5.75 -13.53
CA TYR A 58 -24.22 -5.42 -12.15
C TYR A 58 -23.55 -6.61 -11.44
N LYS A 59 -24.09 -7.82 -11.57
CA LYS A 59 -23.47 -9.04 -11.02
C LYS A 59 -22.08 -9.31 -11.61
N GLN A 60 -21.92 -9.10 -12.91
CA GLN A 60 -20.64 -9.24 -13.57
C GLN A 60 -19.64 -8.19 -13.09
N GLY A 61 -20.07 -6.94 -12.91
CA GLY A 61 -19.28 -5.87 -12.31
C GLY A 61 -18.84 -6.20 -10.88
N GLN A 62 -19.73 -6.74 -10.04
CA GLN A 62 -19.38 -7.18 -8.69
C GLN A 62 -18.30 -8.28 -8.68
N ARG A 63 -18.40 -9.27 -9.58
CA ARG A 63 -17.36 -10.29 -9.74
C ARG A 63 -16.03 -9.70 -10.20
N ALA A 64 -16.06 -8.76 -11.15
CA ALA A 64 -14.86 -8.08 -11.61
C ALA A 64 -14.19 -7.28 -10.48
N LEU A 65 -14.97 -6.55 -9.67
CA LEU A 65 -14.47 -5.85 -8.49
C LEU A 65 -13.88 -6.82 -7.46
N GLN A 66 -14.56 -7.94 -7.19
CA GLN A 66 -14.05 -8.96 -6.26
C GLN A 66 -12.72 -9.53 -6.75
N LEU A 67 -12.60 -9.88 -8.04
CA LEU A 67 -11.37 -10.37 -8.63
C LEU A 67 -10.25 -9.34 -8.58
N LEU A 68 -10.56 -8.07 -8.84
CA LEU A 68 -9.62 -6.95 -8.73
C LEU A 68 -9.12 -6.77 -7.29
N LEU A 69 -10.01 -6.83 -6.30
CA LEU A 69 -9.62 -6.72 -4.89
C LEU A 69 -8.74 -7.90 -4.45
N VAL A 70 -9.11 -9.12 -4.83
CA VAL A 70 -8.33 -10.33 -4.52
C VAL A 70 -6.97 -10.29 -5.20
N SER A 71 -6.89 -9.91 -6.48
CA SER A 71 -5.62 -9.81 -7.19
C SER A 71 -4.73 -8.72 -6.62
N LEU A 72 -5.30 -7.56 -6.26
CA LEU A 72 -4.57 -6.47 -5.62
C LEU A 72 -4.00 -6.88 -4.27
N LEU A 73 -4.79 -7.58 -3.44
CA LEU A 73 -4.31 -8.12 -2.16
C LEU A 73 -3.18 -9.14 -2.36
N LEU A 74 -3.35 -10.06 -3.32
CA LEU A 74 -2.35 -11.08 -3.61
C LEU A 74 -1.03 -10.45 -4.06
N VAL A 75 -1.09 -9.51 -4.99
CA VAL A 75 0.08 -8.75 -5.45
C VAL A 75 0.70 -7.99 -4.28
N GLY A 76 -0.11 -7.29 -3.47
CA GLY A 76 0.35 -6.57 -2.29
C GLY A 76 1.14 -7.47 -1.33
N VAL A 77 0.61 -8.65 -1.00
CA VAL A 77 1.28 -9.62 -0.12
C VAL A 77 2.60 -10.09 -0.72
N ILE A 78 2.63 -10.45 -2.01
CA ILE A 78 3.87 -10.87 -2.68
C ILE A 78 4.93 -9.78 -2.61
N PHE A 79 4.56 -8.52 -2.92
CA PHE A 79 5.48 -7.40 -2.85
C PHE A 79 5.96 -7.14 -1.42
N SER A 80 5.07 -7.20 -0.42
CA SER A 80 5.47 -7.05 0.99
C SER A 80 6.49 -8.10 1.41
N VAL A 81 6.25 -9.38 1.08
CA VAL A 81 7.20 -10.46 1.39
C VAL A 81 8.53 -10.24 0.66
N ALA A 82 8.49 -9.89 -0.63
CA ALA A 82 9.70 -9.62 -1.40
C ALA A 82 10.51 -8.45 -0.82
N ILE A 83 9.86 -7.35 -0.44
CA ILE A 83 10.51 -6.18 0.17
C ILE A 83 11.13 -6.56 1.51
N ILE A 84 10.43 -7.31 2.37
CA ILE A 84 10.97 -7.76 3.66
C ILE A 84 12.24 -8.60 3.45
N LEU A 85 12.20 -9.57 2.53
CA LEU A 85 13.35 -10.42 2.23
C LEU A 85 14.53 -9.61 1.66
N LEU A 86 14.26 -8.66 0.76
CA LEU A 86 15.29 -7.77 0.22
C LEU A 86 15.88 -6.87 1.30
N LEU A 87 15.06 -6.31 2.18
CA LEU A 87 15.49 -5.46 3.28
C LEU A 87 16.40 -6.22 4.25
N GLU A 88 16.02 -7.45 4.59
CA GLU A 88 16.81 -8.34 5.45
C GLU A 88 18.18 -8.65 4.83
N LYS A 89 18.20 -9.05 3.55
CA LYS A 89 19.42 -9.49 2.87
C LYS A 89 20.35 -8.34 2.48
N VAL A 90 19.81 -7.22 2.01
CA VAL A 90 20.60 -6.12 1.45
C VAL A 90 21.03 -5.14 2.54
N ILE A 91 20.15 -4.78 3.47
CA ILE A 91 20.42 -3.73 4.45
C ILE A 91 20.76 -4.32 5.81
N LEU A 92 19.84 -5.09 6.43
CA LEU A 92 20.01 -5.55 7.81
C LEU A 92 21.22 -6.46 7.97
N SER A 93 21.46 -7.41 7.05
CA SER A 93 22.62 -8.29 7.13
C SER A 93 23.94 -7.51 7.17
N ARG A 94 24.04 -6.41 6.41
CA ARG A 94 25.24 -5.58 6.37
C ARG A 94 25.36 -4.69 7.60
N LEU A 95 24.24 -4.15 8.07
CA LEU A 95 24.20 -3.36 9.31
C LEU A 95 24.60 -4.20 10.53
N ILE A 96 24.12 -5.45 10.62
CA ILE A 96 24.50 -6.39 11.68
C ILE A 96 26.01 -6.71 11.59
N GLY A 97 26.53 -6.95 10.40
CA GLY A 97 27.97 -7.16 10.19
C GLY A 97 28.80 -5.96 10.66
N LEU A 98 28.43 -4.75 10.24
CA LEU A 98 29.09 -3.51 10.65
C LEU A 98 29.06 -3.33 12.18
N SER A 99 27.90 -3.55 12.79
CA SER A 99 27.74 -3.46 14.25
C SER A 99 28.59 -4.49 14.99
N SER A 100 28.66 -5.72 14.47
CA SER A 100 29.49 -6.78 15.02
C SER A 100 30.98 -6.44 14.95
N ASP A 101 31.45 -5.92 13.81
CA ASP A 101 32.84 -5.50 13.62
C ASP A 101 33.20 -4.41 14.65
N VAL A 102 32.38 -3.36 14.77
CA VAL A 102 32.62 -2.28 15.74
C VAL A 102 32.62 -2.80 17.17
N LYS A 103 31.69 -3.68 17.52
CA LYS A 103 31.64 -4.31 18.85
C LYS A 103 32.90 -5.13 19.12
N GLN A 104 33.36 -5.91 18.15
CA GLN A 104 34.57 -6.73 18.27
C GLN A 104 35.80 -5.86 18.54
N ILE A 105 35.99 -4.79 17.76
CA ILE A 105 37.10 -3.83 17.93
C ILE A 105 37.11 -3.27 19.35
N GLY A 106 35.94 -2.80 19.82
CA GLY A 106 35.80 -2.27 21.19
C GLY A 106 36.07 -3.31 22.27
N THR A 107 35.60 -4.56 22.11
CA THR A 107 35.83 -5.63 23.11
C THR A 107 37.25 -6.17 23.12
N ALA A 108 37.91 -6.25 21.96
CA ALA A 108 39.30 -6.65 21.85
C ALA A 108 40.26 -5.57 22.37
N ASN A 109 39.77 -4.32 22.47
CA ASN A 109 40.57 -3.12 22.76
C ASN A 109 41.77 -2.99 21.81
N ASP A 110 41.59 -3.48 20.58
CA ASP A 110 42.59 -3.49 19.52
C ASP A 110 42.16 -2.50 18.44
N LEU A 111 42.69 -1.29 18.54
CA LEU A 111 42.40 -0.19 17.63
C LEU A 111 43.08 -0.35 16.27
N SER A 112 43.91 -1.38 16.05
CA SER A 112 44.50 -1.65 14.73
C SER A 112 43.53 -2.38 13.78
N LEU A 113 42.48 -3.00 14.35
CA LEU A 113 41.40 -3.60 13.59
C LEU A 113 40.56 -2.54 12.89
N ARG A 114 39.99 -2.89 11.73
CA ARG A 114 39.15 -2.01 10.93
C ARG A 114 37.86 -2.71 10.53
N VAL A 115 36.83 -1.90 10.35
CA VAL A 115 35.53 -2.36 9.86
C VAL A 115 35.59 -2.58 8.35
N LYS A 116 34.95 -3.65 7.86
CA LYS A 116 35.00 -4.01 6.42
C LYS A 116 34.16 -3.05 5.57
N VAL A 117 34.73 -2.60 4.44
CA VAL A 117 34.03 -1.81 3.43
C VAL A 117 33.68 -2.72 2.25
N LEU A 118 32.38 -2.96 2.02
CA LEU A 118 31.90 -3.98 1.08
C LEU A 118 31.39 -3.43 -0.26
N SER A 119 30.91 -2.17 -0.31
CA SER A 119 30.23 -1.61 -1.49
C SER A 119 30.51 -0.11 -1.67
N LYS A 120 29.77 0.54 -2.58
CA LYS A 120 29.78 2.00 -2.82
C LYS A 120 28.39 2.59 -2.58
N ASP A 121 27.95 2.53 -1.33
CA ASP A 121 26.66 3.05 -0.87
C ASP A 121 26.78 3.73 0.49
N GLU A 122 25.67 4.20 1.05
CA GLU A 122 25.62 4.96 2.29
C GLU A 122 26.20 4.18 3.47
N LEU A 123 25.98 2.86 3.54
CA LEU A 123 26.57 2.01 4.59
C LEU A 123 28.09 1.89 4.45
N SER A 124 28.61 1.92 3.22
CA SER A 124 30.04 1.86 2.96
C SER A 124 30.71 3.19 3.28
N THR A 125 30.07 4.31 2.96
CA THR A 125 30.49 5.64 3.41
C THR A 125 30.56 5.69 4.93
N LEU A 126 29.55 5.16 5.64
CA LEU A 126 29.56 5.08 7.10
C LEU A 126 30.73 4.22 7.62
N ALA A 127 31.01 3.07 6.99
CA ALA A 127 32.14 2.21 7.36
C ALA A 127 33.48 2.96 7.22
N ILE A 128 33.65 3.73 6.15
CA ILE A 128 34.85 4.55 5.92
C ILE A 128 34.97 5.61 7.02
N THR A 129 33.90 6.32 7.35
CA THR A 129 33.90 7.33 8.42
C THR A 129 34.25 6.72 9.79
N ILE A 130 33.76 5.51 10.10
CA ILE A 130 34.11 4.80 11.33
C ILE A 130 35.61 4.47 11.34
N ASN A 131 36.16 3.98 10.23
CA ASN A 131 37.59 3.68 10.15
C ASN A 131 38.45 4.93 10.34
N SER A 132 38.07 6.08 9.75
CA SER A 132 38.78 7.34 9.99
C SER A 132 38.72 7.79 11.45
N MET A 133 37.60 7.55 12.15
CA MET A 133 37.53 7.79 13.60
C MET A 133 38.49 6.85 14.36
N LEU A 134 38.54 5.56 14.00
CA LEU A 134 39.47 4.61 14.62
C LEU A 134 40.94 5.03 14.41
N ASP A 135 41.29 5.52 13.21
CA ASP A 135 42.64 6.06 12.92
C ASP A 135 42.98 7.20 13.90
N THR A 136 42.06 8.16 14.09
CA THR A 136 42.31 9.28 15.02
C THR A 136 42.44 8.84 16.48
N ILE A 137 41.70 7.81 16.90
CA ILE A 137 41.79 7.30 18.27
C ILE A 137 43.12 6.55 18.46
N GLU A 138 43.53 5.76 17.47
CA GLU A 138 44.80 5.04 17.49
C GLU A 138 45.99 6.01 17.57
N GLU A 139 46.01 7.04 16.72
CA GLU A 139 47.04 8.09 16.73
C GLU A 139 47.12 8.81 18.08
N ALA A 140 45.97 9.20 18.64
CA ALA A 140 45.92 9.85 19.96
C ALA A 140 46.46 8.92 21.07
N SER A 141 46.14 7.63 21.01
CA SER A 141 46.62 6.64 21.99
C SER A 141 48.14 6.46 21.93
N LEU A 142 48.72 6.44 20.72
CA LEU A 142 50.16 6.31 20.51
C LEU A 142 50.92 7.54 21.03
N GLN A 143 50.42 8.74 20.75
CA GLN A 143 50.99 9.98 21.28
C GLN A 143 51.05 9.99 22.81
N LEU A 144 49.96 9.56 23.48
CA LEU A 144 49.93 9.47 24.94
C LEU A 144 50.99 8.49 25.48
N VAL A 145 51.18 7.34 24.83
CA VAL A 145 52.20 6.36 25.23
C VAL A 145 53.61 6.90 25.02
N GLU A 146 53.86 7.63 23.94
CA GLU A 146 55.17 8.23 23.66
C GLU A 146 55.52 9.32 24.69
N GLU A 147 54.57 10.19 25.02
CA GLU A 147 54.73 11.22 26.06
C GLU A 147 55.00 10.60 27.45
N GLN A 148 54.31 9.49 27.79
CA GLN A 148 54.58 8.75 29.02
C GLN A 148 55.98 8.12 29.04
N LYS A 149 56.47 7.61 27.90
CA LYS A 149 57.84 7.08 27.79
C LYS A 149 58.88 8.17 27.97
N LYS A 150 58.71 9.34 27.32
CA LYS A 150 59.62 10.49 27.46
C LYS A 150 59.70 10.96 28.91
N ARG A 151 58.57 11.07 29.61
CA ARG A 151 58.53 11.44 31.04
C ARG A 151 59.28 10.47 31.95
N LYS A 152 59.23 9.16 31.68
CA LYS A 152 59.93 8.14 32.48
C LYS A 152 61.45 8.09 32.26
N ILE A 153 61.95 8.55 31.12
CA ILE A 153 63.39 8.58 30.81
C ILE A 153 64.06 9.83 31.41
N CYS A 154 63.29 10.90 31.62
CA CYS A 154 63.79 12.17 32.13
C CYS A 154 63.84 12.26 33.67
N TYR A 155 63.61 11.14 34.38
CA TYR A 155 63.69 10.97 35.83
C TYR A 155 64.62 9.81 36.16
#